data_AF-A0A415JQU1-F1
#
_entry.id   AF-A0A415JQU1-F1
#
_cell.length_a   1.000
_cell.length_b   1.000
_cell.length_c   1.000
_cell.angle_alpha   90.00
_cell.angle_beta   90.00
_cell.angle_gamma   90.00
#
_symmetry.space_group_name_H-M   'P 1'
#
loop_
_entity.id
_entity.type
_entity.pdbx_description
1 polymer ?
#
loop_
_entity_poly.entity_id
_entity_poly.type
_entity_poly.pdbx_seq_one_letter_code
_entity_poly.pdbx_strand_id
1 'polypeptide(L)' 'MPVNQVFDYLPRKSDKTKQVNFTIAIYICREYLRNKRNLSPPDVINLIEKHVLPVRPGRKGPRKVKPQASVSFLYRVT' A
#
# COMPACT_ATOMS: atom_id res chain seq x y z
N MET A 1 4.67 -4.60 -27.33
CA MET A 1 4.17 -3.37 -26.66
C MET A 1 4.70 -3.37 -25.23
N PRO A 2 5.57 -2.44 -24.83
CA PRO A 2 6.15 -2.46 -23.48
C PRO A 2 5.10 -1.98 -22.46
N VAL A 3 4.88 -2.78 -21.43
CA VAL A 3 3.80 -2.65 -20.42
C VAL A 3 4.02 -1.48 -19.44
N ASN A 4 5.19 -0.85 -19.48
CA ASN A 4 5.64 0.06 -18.42
C ASN A 4 5.46 1.56 -18.73
N GLN A 5 4.92 1.91 -19.89
CA GLN A 5 4.90 3.30 -20.37
C GLN A 5 3.83 4.18 -19.69
N VAL A 6 2.85 3.59 -19.02
CA VAL A 6 1.68 4.32 -18.47
C VAL A 6 2.02 5.15 -17.23
N PHE A 7 3.10 4.82 -16.52
CA PHE A 7 3.42 5.45 -15.23
C PHE A 7 4.40 6.63 -15.33
N ASP A 8 4.97 6.89 -16.50
CA ASP A 8 6.01 7.92 -16.70
C ASP A 8 5.45 9.34 -16.91
N TYR A 9 4.13 9.50 -17.02
CA TYR A 9 3.49 10.80 -17.36
C TYR A 9 3.24 11.73 -16.16
N LEU A 10 3.45 11.27 -14.93
CA LEU A 10 3.15 12.07 -13.74
C LEU A 10 4.40 12.82 -13.22
N PRO A 11 4.34 14.16 -13.04
CA PRO A 11 5.48 14.92 -12.57
C PRO A 11 5.86 14.51 -11.14
N ARG A 12 7.08 13.98 -10.95
CA ARG A 12 7.62 13.62 -9.63
C ARG A 12 7.87 14.88 -8.80
N LYS A 13 6.89 15.27 -7.95
CA LYS A 13 6.99 16.46 -7.10
C LYS A 13 7.79 16.19 -5.80
N SER A 14 9.00 16.75 -5.80
CA SER A 14 9.97 17.05 -4.71
C SER A 14 10.34 15.98 -3.65
N ASP A 15 11.59 15.52 -3.73
CA ASP A 15 12.63 15.11 -2.73
C ASP A 15 12.29 14.50 -1.36
N LYS A 16 11.03 14.20 -1.06
CA LYS A 16 10.63 13.45 0.13
C LYS A 16 10.19 12.08 -0.32
N THR A 17 10.89 11.04 0.12
CA THR A 17 10.43 9.67 -0.06
C THR A 17 9.07 9.54 0.62
N LYS A 18 8.05 9.17 -0.15
CA LYS A 18 6.72 8.91 0.35
C LYS A 18 6.44 7.42 0.24
N GLN A 19 5.72 6.86 1.21
CA GLN A 19 5.36 5.45 1.28
C GLN A 19 3.86 5.29 1.05
N VAL A 20 3.49 4.40 0.14
CA VAL A 20 2.08 4.08 -0.11
C VAL A 20 1.44 3.50 1.15
N ASN A 21 0.25 4.01 1.51
CA ASN A 21 -0.60 3.37 2.51
C ASN A 21 -1.24 2.12 1.89
N PHE A 22 -0.63 0.95 2.13
CA PHE A 22 -1.07 -0.31 1.53
C PHE A 22 -2.52 -0.66 1.87
N THR A 23 -2.98 -0.42 3.11
CA THR A 23 -4.35 -0.73 3.51
C THR A 23 -5.37 0.04 2.67
N ILE A 24 -5.15 1.35 2.53
CA ILE A 24 -6.04 2.21 1.74
C ILE A 24 -5.90 1.92 0.24
N ALA A 25 -4.68 1.71 -0.26
CA ALA A 25 -4.47 1.38 -1.67
C ALA A 25 -5.19 0.09 -2.06
N ILE A 26 -5.10 -0.97 -1.25
CA ILE A 26 -5.80 -2.24 -1.48
C ILE A 26 -7.32 -2.03 -1.46
N TYR A 27 -7.83 -1.26 -0.50
CA TYR A 27 -9.25 -0.93 -0.43
C TYR A 27 -9.74 -0.21 -1.70
N ILE A 28 -9.02 0.83 -2.13
CA ILE A 28 -9.33 1.59 -3.36
C ILE A 28 -9.31 0.68 -4.59
N CYS A 29 -8.28 -0.15 -4.75
CA CYS A 29 -8.18 -1.10 -5.86
C CYS A 29 -9.34 -2.11 -5.86
N ARG A 30 -9.72 -2.61 -4.67
CA ARG A 30 -10.83 -3.55 -4.52
C ARG A 30 -12.15 -2.91 -4.93
N GLU A 31 -12.43 -1.70 -4.46
CA GLU A 31 -13.66 -0.96 -4.81
C GLU A 31 -13.72 -0.62 -6.30
N TYR A 32 -12.59 -0.22 -6.90
CA TYR A 32 -12.48 0.02 -8.34
C TYR A 32 -12.86 -1.21 -9.18
N LEU A 33 -12.36 -2.38 -8.81
CA LEU A 33 -12.68 -3.64 -9.49
C LEU A 33 -14.12 -4.09 -9.25
N ARG A 34 -14.64 -3.90 -8.03
CA ARG A 34 -16.02 -4.26 -7.66
C ARG A 34 -17.05 -3.43 -8.41
N ASN A 35 -16.77 -2.15 -8.59
CA ASN A 35 -17.68 -1.20 -9.24
C ASN A 35 -17.48 -1.12 -10.76
N LYS A 36 -17.13 -2.22 -11.42
CA LYS A 36 -16.97 -2.32 -12.89
C LYS A 36 -16.15 -1.19 -13.53
N ARG A 37 -15.15 -0.64 -12.83
CA ARG A 37 -14.30 0.47 -13.30
C ARG A 37 -15.09 1.76 -13.57
N ASN A 38 -16.05 2.09 -12.71
CA ASN A 38 -16.81 3.35 -12.78
C ASN A 38 -15.94 4.62 -12.72
N LEU A 39 -14.73 4.53 -12.14
CA LEU A 39 -13.75 5.63 -12.15
C LEU A 39 -12.73 5.44 -13.27
N SER A 40 -12.16 6.53 -13.78
CA SER A 40 -11.04 6.41 -14.72
C SER A 40 -9.78 5.92 -13.97
N PRO A 41 -8.93 5.06 -14.57
CA PRO A 41 -7.69 4.62 -13.94
C PRO A 41 -6.80 5.74 -13.37
N PRO A 42 -6.66 6.93 -14.02
CA PRO A 42 -5.92 8.06 -13.47
C PRO A 42 -6.51 8.61 -12.17
N ASP A 43 -7.85 8.59 -12.02
CA ASP A 43 -8.52 9.09 -10.81
C ASP A 43 -8.22 8.19 -9.61
N VAL A 44 -8.11 6.88 -9.85
CA VAL A 44 -7.70 5.88 -8.85
C VAL A 44 -6.27 6.15 -8.38
N ILE A 45 -5.36 6.50 -9.30
CA ILE A 45 -3.97 6.84 -8.97
C ILE A 45 -3.93 8.13 -8.15
N ASN A 46 -4.69 9.15 -8.55
CA ASN A 46 -4.81 10.42 -7.81
C ASN A 46 -5.37 10.22 -6.39
N LEU A 47 -6.33 9.30 -6.22
CA LEU A 47 -6.86 8.92 -4.91
C LEU A 47 -5.79 8.24 -4.04
N ILE A 48 -5.01 7.32 -4.60
CA ILE A 48 -3.91 6.67 -3.88
C ILE A 48 -2.85 7.71 -3.47
N GLU A 49 -2.51 8.65 -4.35
CA GLU A 49 -1.53 9.70 -4.09
C GLU A 49 -1.91 10.60 -2.90
N LYS A 50 -3.21 10.88 -2.70
CA LYS A 50 -3.72 11.64 -1.55
C LYS A 50 -3.51 10.93 -0.21
N HIS A 51 -3.42 9.60 -0.20
CA HIS A 51 -3.31 8.79 1.02
C HIS A 51 -1.90 8.27 1.30
N VAL A 52 -0.88 8.84 0.67
CA VAL A 52 0.52 8.42 0.86
C VAL A 52 1.07 8.97 2.18
N LEU A 53 1.84 8.13 2.88
CA LEU A 53 2.47 8.45 4.16
C LEU A 53 3.88 9.04 3.96
N PRO A 54 4.34 9.96 4.81
CA PRO A 54 5.71 10.43 4.79
C PRO A 54 6.68 9.32 5.26
N VAL A 55 7.82 9.15 4.57
CA VAL A 55 8.90 8.28 5.05
C VAL A 55 9.81 9.07 5.97
N ARG A 56 10.10 8.52 7.16
CA ARG A 56 11.07 9.11 8.08
C ARG A 56 12.49 8.93 7.53
N PRO A 57 13.25 10.02 7.27
CA PRO A 57 14.62 9.92 6.83
C PRO A 57 15.49 9.23 7.91
N GLY A 58 16.51 8.48 7.49
CA GLY A 58 17.41 7.75 8.38
C GLY A 58 16.93 6.35 8.80
N ARG A 59 15.73 5.93 8.42
CA ARG A 59 15.25 4.56 8.67
C ARG A 59 15.81 3.58 7.62
N LYS A 60 17.02 3.08 7.83
CA LYS A 60 17.65 2.04 6.97
C LYS A 60 17.59 0.62 7.54
N GLY A 61 17.27 0.48 8.83
CA GLY A 61 17.22 -0.81 9.50
C GLY A 61 16.02 -1.65 9.03
N PRO A 62 16.22 -2.86 8.47
CA PRO A 62 15.11 -3.77 8.18
C PRO A 62 14.36 -4.11 9.46
N ARG A 63 13.03 -4.31 9.34
CA ARG A 63 12.22 -4.74 10.48
C ARG A 63 12.68 -6.14 10.90
N LYS A 64 13.25 -6.28 12.09
CA LYS A 64 13.50 -7.58 12.72
C LYS A 64 12.17 -8.15 13.20
N VAL A 65 11.43 -8.79 12.29
CA VAL A 65 10.23 -9.54 12.66
C VAL A 65 10.70 -10.80 13.37
N LYS A 66 10.41 -10.92 14.67
CA LYS A 66 10.58 -12.20 15.37
C LYS A 66 9.45 -13.12 14.93
N PRO A 67 9.71 -14.34 14.41
CA PRO A 67 8.65 -15.30 14.16
C PRO A 67 7.94 -15.58 15.49
N GLN A 68 6.62 -15.44 15.49
CA GLN A 68 5.83 -15.70 16.68
C GLN A 68 5.63 -17.22 16.79
N ALA A 69 5.96 -17.80 17.95
CA ALA A 69 5.70 -19.22 18.20
C ALA A 69 4.19 -19.47 18.34
N SER A 70 3.75 -20.67 17.96
CA SER A 70 2.38 -21.12 18.21
C SER A 70 2.09 -21.08 19.71
N VAL A 71 1.02 -20.40 20.11
CA VAL A 71 0.53 -20.41 21.48
C VAL A 71 -0.62 -21.41 21.54
N SER A 72 -0.45 -22.47 22.34
CA SER A 72 -1.54 -23.41 22.65
C SER A 72 -2.14 -23.09 24.01
N PHE A 73 -3.44 -23.31 24.14
CA PHE A 73 -4.16 -23.19 25.40
C PHE A 73 -4.55 -24.58 25.88
N LEU A 74 -4.18 -24.93 27.10
CA LEU A 74 -4.68 -26.14 27.76
C LEU A 74 -6.00 -25.79 28.44
N TYR A 75 -7.11 -26.36 27.98
CA TYR A 75 -8.37 -26.32 28.73
C TYR A 75 -8.30 -27.33 29.87
N ARG A 76 -8.63 -26.90 31.09
CA ARG A 76 -8.85 -27.83 32.20
C ARG A 76 -10.31 -28.25 32.20
N VAL A 77 -10.54 -29.56 32.19
CA VAL A 77 -11.85 -30.13 32.47
C VAL A 77 -11.93 -30.27 33.98
N THR A 78 -12.73 -29.42 34.61
CA THR A 78 -13.18 -29.57 35.99
C THR A 78 -14.53 -30.26 36.02
#